data_AF-A0A920NFU8-F1
#
_entry.id   AF-A0A920NFU8-F1
#
_cell.length_a   1.000
_cell.length_b   1.000
_cell.length_c   1.000
_cell.angle_alpha   90.00
_cell.angle_beta   90.00
_cell.angle_gamma   90.00
#
_symmetry.space_group_name_H-M   'P 1'
#
loop_
_entity.id
_entity.type
_entity.pdbx_description
1 polymer ?
#
loop_
_entity_poly.entity_id
_entity_poly.type
_entity_poly.pdbx_seq_one_letter_code
_entity_poly.pdbx_strand_id
1 'polypeptide(L)'
;MHLLPEKYKLRVGQQVDYGERLGRPSCEGAFESTGTHLHLARKYNGEWMPASGPPTFSLGDWDVIGEHRPYRGKLYNRNSGITVEACACVNDNQISKPPK
;
A
#
# COMPACT_ATOMS: atom_id res chain seq x y z
N MET A 1 -6.92 7.78 -2.06
CA MET A 1 -5.93 7.24 -3.03
C MET A 1 -6.25 5.79 -3.34
N HIS A 2 -6.84 5.54 -4.51
CA HIS A 2 -7.31 4.23 -4.98
C HIS A 2 -6.84 3.98 -6.43
N LEU A 3 -7.01 2.74 -6.89
CA LEU A 3 -6.81 2.40 -8.30
C LEU A 3 -8.06 2.78 -9.09
N LEU A 4 -7.89 3.55 -10.17
CA LEU A 4 -8.94 3.78 -11.16
C LEU A 4 -8.90 2.69 -12.24
N PRO A 5 -9.96 1.87 -12.37
CA PRO A 5 -9.97 0.71 -13.27
C PRO A 5 -10.53 1.01 -14.67
N GLU A 6 -10.98 2.23 -14.98
CA GLU A 6 -11.81 2.56 -16.17
C GLU A 6 -11.29 2.01 -17.51
N LYS A 7 -9.97 2.01 -17.73
CA LYS A 7 -9.37 1.47 -18.97
C LYS A 7 -9.15 -0.04 -18.97
N TYR A 8 -9.26 -0.71 -17.82
CA TYR A 8 -8.94 -2.13 -17.62
C TYR A 8 -10.18 -3.02 -17.52
N LYS A 9 -11.39 -2.44 -17.49
CA LYS A 9 -12.69 -3.14 -17.53
C LYS A 9 -12.80 -4.32 -16.54
N LEU A 10 -12.18 -4.18 -15.37
CA LEU A 10 -12.25 -5.19 -14.31
C LEU A 10 -13.70 -5.37 -13.86
N ARG A 11 -14.14 -6.62 -13.72
CA ARG A 11 -15.46 -6.98 -13.19
C ARG A 11 -15.34 -7.54 -11.78
N VAL A 12 -16.36 -7.30 -10.95
CA VAL A 12 -16.47 -7.96 -9.64
C VAL A 12 -16.50 -9.48 -9.86
N GLY A 13 -15.66 -10.20 -9.12
CA GLY A 13 -15.51 -11.66 -9.25
C GLY A 13 -14.56 -12.12 -10.36
N GLN A 14 -13.99 -11.19 -11.15
CA GLN A 14 -12.95 -11.54 -12.12
C GLN A 14 -11.67 -12.02 -11.41
N GLN A 15 -11.16 -13.17 -11.83
CA GLN A 15 -9.82 -13.63 -11.46
C GLN A 15 -8.78 -12.86 -12.28
N VAL A 16 -7.65 -12.56 -11.66
CA VAL A 16 -6.54 -11.80 -12.26
C VAL A 16 -5.23 -12.53 -11.99
N ASP A 17 -4.29 -12.39 -12.93
CA ASP A 17 -2.98 -13.03 -12.84
C ASP A 17 -1.92 -12.11 -12.22
N TYR A 18 -0.83 -12.71 -11.72
CA TYR A 18 0.33 -11.94 -11.28
C TYR A 18 0.89 -11.09 -12.44
N GLY A 19 1.14 -9.81 -12.17
CA GLY A 19 1.63 -8.86 -13.17
C GLY A 19 0.53 -8.22 -14.02
N GLU A 20 -0.72 -8.66 -13.89
CA GLU A 20 -1.84 -8.04 -14.59
C GLU A 20 -2.08 -6.60 -14.11
N ARG A 21 -2.30 -5.69 -15.06
CA ARG A 21 -2.50 -4.27 -14.76
C ARG A 21 -3.94 -4.02 -14.31
N LEU A 22 -4.10 -3.72 -13.02
CA LEU A 22 -5.42 -3.54 -12.40
C LEU A 22 -5.97 -2.10 -12.47
N GLY A 23 -5.15 -1.12 -12.83
CA GLY A 23 -5.55 0.28 -12.71
C GLY A 23 -4.44 1.28 -12.99
N ARG A 24 -4.78 2.55 -12.77
CA ARG A 24 -3.81 3.62 -12.53
C ARG A 24 -4.01 4.20 -11.13
N PRO A 25 -2.96 4.62 -10.42
CA PRO A 25 -3.11 5.39 -9.19
C PRO A 25 -3.98 6.63 -9.43
N SER A 26 -4.85 6.95 -8.47
CA SER A 26 -5.79 8.08 -8.58
C SER A 26 -6.24 8.57 -7.20
N CYS A 27 -6.68 9.83 -7.15
CA CYS A 27 -7.30 10.41 -5.96
C CYS A 27 -8.77 10.00 -5.78
N GLU A 28 -9.31 9.15 -6.66
CA GLU A 28 -10.66 8.62 -6.53
C GLU A 28 -10.86 7.95 -5.16
N GLY A 29 -12.01 8.22 -4.53
CA GLY A 29 -12.33 7.84 -3.15
C GLY A 29 -12.79 9.02 -2.31
N ALA A 30 -13.32 8.75 -1.11
CA ALA A 30 -13.92 9.76 -0.24
C ALA A 30 -12.92 10.56 0.62
N PHE A 31 -11.63 10.23 0.58
CA PHE A 31 -10.61 10.80 1.45
C PHE A 31 -9.56 11.56 0.67
N GLU A 32 -9.28 12.79 1.14
CA GLU A 32 -8.20 13.65 0.64
C GLU A 32 -6.87 12.88 0.63
N SER A 33 -6.21 12.89 -0.53
CA SER A 33 -4.84 12.36 -0.67
C SER A 33 -3.90 13.52 -0.83
N THR A 34 -3.04 13.74 0.17
CA THR A 34 -2.03 14.82 0.17
C THR A 34 -0.74 14.47 -0.58
N GLY A 35 -0.73 13.36 -1.33
CA GLY A 35 0.46 12.88 -2.03
C GLY A 35 0.18 11.85 -3.12
N THR A 36 1.22 11.51 -3.89
CA THR A 36 1.17 10.52 -4.98
C THR A 36 1.69 9.16 -4.51
N HIS A 37 0.87 8.41 -3.76
CA HIS A 37 1.19 7.06 -3.27
C HIS A 37 0.12 6.03 -3.67
N LEU A 38 0.20 4.80 -3.16
CA LEU A 38 -0.87 3.80 -3.28
C LEU A 38 -1.03 3.10 -1.93
N HIS A 39 -2.27 2.82 -1.51
CA HIS A 39 -2.53 2.00 -0.33
C HIS A 39 -2.69 0.54 -0.73
N LEU A 40 -1.89 -0.33 -0.10
CA LEU A 40 -1.98 -1.77 -0.22
C LEU A 40 -2.37 -2.35 1.13
N ALA A 41 -3.29 -3.30 1.13
CA ALA A 41 -3.69 -4.02 2.32
C ALA A 41 -3.95 -5.49 1.98
N ARG A 42 -3.77 -6.36 2.99
CA ARG A 42 -3.98 -7.79 2.87
C ARG A 42 -5.07 -8.28 3.81
N LYS A 43 -5.82 -9.26 3.33
CA LYS A 43 -6.84 -9.97 4.10
C LYS A 43 -6.67 -11.46 3.94
N TYR A 44 -7.04 -12.21 4.97
CA TYR A 44 -7.12 -13.66 4.93
C TYR A 44 -8.49 -14.10 5.47
N ASN A 45 -9.21 -14.91 4.69
CA ASN A 45 -10.60 -15.32 5.00
C ASN A 45 -11.53 -14.14 5.35
N GLY A 46 -11.34 -12.99 4.70
CA GLY A 46 -12.13 -11.78 4.93
C GLY A 46 -11.65 -10.88 6.06
N GLU A 47 -10.76 -11.36 6.93
CA GLU A 47 -10.21 -10.57 8.04
C GLU A 47 -8.98 -9.76 7.65
N TRP A 48 -8.84 -8.57 8.23
CA TRP A 48 -7.68 -7.71 8.02
C TRP A 48 -6.43 -8.33 8.66
N MET A 49 -5.35 -8.40 7.90
CA MET A 49 -4.05 -8.79 8.43
C MET A 49 -3.19 -7.54 8.71
N PRO A 50 -2.37 -7.57 9.78
CA PRO A 50 -1.47 -6.46 10.08
C PRO A 50 -0.42 -6.29 8.96
N ALA A 51 0.04 -5.06 8.76
CA ALA A 51 1.06 -4.76 7.75
C ALA A 51 2.45 -5.32 8.10
N SER A 52 2.69 -5.64 9.37
CA SER A 52 3.93 -6.26 9.86
C SER A 52 3.62 -7.36 10.86
N GLY A 53 4.62 -8.19 11.15
CA GLY A 53 4.47 -9.44 11.90
C GLY A 53 4.21 -10.65 10.99
N PRO A 54 4.11 -11.85 11.57
CA PRO A 54 3.96 -13.09 10.82
C PRO A 54 2.53 -13.26 10.25
N PRO A 55 2.38 -13.82 9.03
CA PRO A 55 3.45 -14.02 8.05
C PRO A 55 3.97 -12.67 7.54
N THR A 56 5.26 -12.59 7.22
CA THR A 56 5.87 -11.36 6.70
C THR A 56 5.12 -10.86 5.48
N PHE A 57 4.89 -9.55 5.40
CA PHE A 57 4.37 -8.93 4.18
C PHE A 57 5.54 -8.61 3.27
N SER A 58 5.79 -9.46 2.27
CA SER A 58 6.87 -9.29 1.30
C SER A 58 6.35 -8.76 -0.03
N LEU A 59 7.01 -7.74 -0.56
CA LEU A 59 6.79 -7.12 -1.87
C LEU A 59 8.03 -7.37 -2.73
N GLY A 60 8.09 -8.55 -3.34
CA GLY A 60 9.34 -9.05 -3.93
C GLY A 60 10.40 -9.28 -2.85
N ASP A 61 11.58 -8.68 -3.02
CA ASP A 61 12.67 -8.75 -2.03
C ASP A 61 12.48 -7.81 -0.83
N TRP A 62 11.47 -6.94 -0.84
CA TRP A 62 11.21 -5.98 0.22
C TRP A 62 10.27 -6.53 1.28
N ASP A 63 10.73 -6.59 2.53
CA ASP A 63 9.92 -6.96 3.69
C ASP A 63 9.41 -5.72 4.43
N VAL A 64 8.12 -5.71 4.78
CA VAL A 64 7.50 -4.64 5.56
C VAL A 64 7.76 -4.83 7.06
N ILE A 65 8.45 -3.88 7.65
CA ILE A 65 8.73 -3.83 9.10
C ILE A 65 7.99 -2.63 9.68
N GLY A 66 6.98 -2.91 10.50
CA GLY A 66 6.15 -1.89 11.15
C GLY A 66 6.66 -1.53 12.53
N GLU A 67 6.25 -0.36 13.01
CA GLU A 67 6.47 0.08 14.38
C GLU A 67 5.15 0.18 15.17
N HIS A 68 5.24 0.60 16.43
CA HIS A 68 4.10 0.71 17.34
C HIS A 68 3.05 1.75 16.92
N ARG A 69 3.37 2.67 16.00
CA ARG A 69 2.47 3.75 15.59
C ARG A 69 2.11 3.63 14.11
N PRO A 70 0.85 3.92 13.72
CA PRO A 70 0.49 4.05 12.32
C PRO A 70 1.45 4.99 11.58
N TYR A 71 1.74 4.66 10.33
CA TYR A 71 2.62 5.42 9.43
C TYR A 71 4.09 5.50 9.88
N ARG A 72 4.50 4.69 10.85
CA ARG A 72 5.91 4.47 11.21
C ARG A 72 6.32 3.05 10.90
N GLY A 73 7.46 2.91 10.23
CA GLY A 73 7.96 1.63 9.75
C GLY A 73 8.98 1.83 8.63
N LYS A 74 9.41 0.72 8.05
CA LYS A 74 10.43 0.68 7.01
C LYS A 74 10.22 -0.51 6.09
N LEU A 75 10.80 -0.41 4.89
CA LEU A 75 10.99 -1.53 3.99
C LEU A 75 12.45 -1.97 4.08
N TYR A 76 12.68 -3.27 4.24
CA TYR A 76 14.00 -3.88 4.21
C TYR A 76 14.15 -4.75 2.96
N ASN A 77 15.11 -4.46 2.10
CA ASN A 77 15.41 -5.29 0.94
C ASN A 77 16.36 -6.42 1.33
N ARG A 78 15.88 -7.67 1.24
CA ARG A 78 16.65 -8.86 1.62
C ARG A 78 17.86 -9.13 0.72
N ASN A 79 17.81 -8.71 -0.54
CA ASN A 79 18.87 -8.96 -1.51
C ASN A 79 19.99 -7.92 -1.39
N SER A 80 19.65 -6.63 -1.31
CA SER A 80 20.64 -5.54 -1.24
C SER A 80 21.01 -5.10 0.18
N GLY A 81 20.24 -5.50 1.21
CA GLY A 81 20.39 -5.01 2.59
C GLY A 81 19.93 -3.56 2.79
N ILE A 82 19.42 -2.89 1.75
CA ILE A 82 18.96 -1.49 1.82
C ILE A 82 17.71 -1.39 2.67
N THR A 83 17.65 -0.35 3.49
CA THR A 83 16.45 0.00 4.27
C THR A 83 15.92 1.35 3.81
N VAL A 84 14.61 1.45 3.62
CA VAL A 84 13.89 2.70 3.35
C VAL A 84 12.90 2.95 4.47
N GLU A 85 13.06 4.06 5.18
CA GLU A 85 12.22 4.42 6.33
C GLU A 85 11.04 5.29 5.90
N ALA A 86 9.87 5.04 6.49
CA ALA A 86 8.69 5.87 6.32
C ALA A 86 8.91 7.21 7.04
N CYS A 87 8.91 8.29 6.28
CA CYS A 87 9.11 9.63 6.82
C CYS A 87 8.16 10.63 6.16
N ALA A 88 7.51 11.46 6.97
CA ALA A 88 6.72 12.60 6.49
C ALA A 88 7.60 13.82 6.12
N CYS A 89 8.92 13.67 6.15
CA CYS A 89 9.90 14.74 5.87
C CYS A 89 10.09 15.05 4.38
N VAL A 90 9.47 14.28 3.48
CA VAL A 90 9.46 14.57 2.04
C VAL A 90 8.15 15.25 1.70
N ASN A 91 8.21 16.42 1.06
CA ASN A 91 7.01 17.13 0.58
C ASN A 91 6.18 16.22 -0.34
N ASP A 92 4.85 16.38 -0.31
CA ASP A 92 3.90 15.65 -1.17
C ASP A 92 3.84 14.13 -0.99
N ASN A 93 4.20 13.63 0.20
CA ASN A 93 4.11 12.21 0.60
C ASN A 93 3.47 12.04 2.00
N GLN A 94 2.59 12.97 2.40
CA GLN A 94 1.90 12.89 3.69
C GLN A 94 0.64 12.04 3.57
N ILE A 95 0.32 11.31 4.65
CA ILE A 95 -0.97 10.64 4.83
C ILE A 95 -1.69 11.37 5.96
N SER A 96 -2.75 12.11 5.64
CA SER A 96 -3.57 12.79 6.64
C SER A 96 -4.86 12.02 6.90
N LYS A 97 -5.32 12.05 8.15
CA LYS A 97 -6.68 11.63 8.48
C LYS A 97 -7.61 12.77 8.05
N PRO A 98 -8.76 12.49 7.40
CA PRO A 98 -9.73 13.54 7.10
C PRO A 98 -10.13 14.30 8.38
N PRO A 99 -10.42 15.61 8.28
CA PRO A 99 -11.07 16.32 9.37
C PRO A 99 -12.39 15.63 9.73
N LYS A 100 -12.73 15.63 11.02
CA LYS A 100 -13.98 15.06 11.54
C LYS A 100 -15.20 15.85 11.06
#